data_AF-A0A640S694-F1
#
_entry.id   AF-A0A640S694-F1
#
_cell.length_a   1.000
_cell.length_b   1.000
_cell.length_c   1.000
_cell.angle_alpha   90.00
_cell.angle_beta   90.00
_cell.angle_gamma   90.00
#
_symmetry.space_group_name_H-M   'P 1'
#
loop_
_entity.id
_entity.type
_entity.pdbx_description
1 polymer ?
#
loop_
_entity_poly.entity_id
_entity_poly.type
_entity_poly.pdbx_seq_one_letter_code
_entity_poly.pdbx_strand_id
1 'polypeptide(L)' 'MLARRHGGKSGPPGMPVLEPGMTWRQVRRAARGALPGSRYRRHLLWRYSLVWDKPRP' A
#
# COMPACT_ATOMS: atom_id res chain seq x y z
N MET A 1 13.37 -14.07 13.79
CA MET A 1 13.59 -12.64 13.48
C MET A 1 12.51 -11.97 12.62
N LEU A 2 11.57 -12.67 11.96
CA LEU A 2 10.55 -12.07 11.08
C LEU A 2 9.30 -11.50 11.79
N ALA A 3 8.93 -12.02 12.96
CA ALA A 3 7.67 -11.70 13.63
C ALA A 3 7.47 -10.21 14.00
N ARG A 4 8.57 -9.45 14.15
CA ARG A 4 8.50 -8.01 14.48
C ARG A 4 8.14 -7.13 13.29
N ARG A 5 8.14 -7.67 12.07
CA ARG A 5 7.86 -6.87 10.88
C ARG A 5 6.41 -6.52 10.70
N HIS A 6 5.43 -7.22 11.28
CA HIS A 6 4.01 -7.02 10.92
C HIS A 6 3.19 -6.22 11.94
N GLY A 7 3.83 -5.60 12.94
CA GLY A 7 3.12 -4.90 14.01
C GLY A 7 2.35 -5.90 14.88
N GLY A 8 2.84 -6.18 16.07
CA GLY A 8 2.43 -7.33 16.89
C GLY A 8 0.99 -7.37 17.41
N LYS A 9 0.06 -6.57 16.88
CA LYS A 9 -1.36 -6.63 17.21
C LYS A 9 -2.10 -7.42 16.13
N SER A 10 -2.46 -8.66 16.43
CA SER A 10 -3.51 -9.37 15.70
C SER A 10 -4.87 -8.84 16.13
N GLY A 11 -5.82 -8.76 15.19
CA GLY A 11 -7.21 -8.48 15.53
C GLY A 11 -7.84 -9.57 16.42
N PRO A 12 -9.07 -9.37 16.89
CA PRO A 12 -9.81 -10.41 17.62
C PRO A 12 -9.78 -11.76 16.87
N PRO A 13 -9.71 -12.89 17.59
CA PRO A 13 -9.78 -14.21 16.97
C PRO A 13 -11.00 -14.33 16.04
N GLY A 14 -10.81 -14.93 14.86
CA GLY A 14 -11.88 -15.11 13.87
C GLY A 14 -12.17 -13.92 12.95
N MET A 15 -11.50 -12.77 13.12
CA MET A 15 -11.55 -11.70 12.13
C MET A 15 -10.77 -12.08 10.87
N PRO A 16 -11.37 -12.04 9.67
CA PRO A 16 -10.69 -12.39 8.44
C PRO A 16 -9.58 -11.37 8.15
N VAL A 17 -8.36 -11.87 7.99
CA VAL A 17 -7.21 -11.09 7.53
C VAL A 17 -6.98 -11.43 6.06
N LEU A 18 -6.92 -10.40 5.21
CA LEU A 18 -6.54 -10.57 3.81
C LEU A 18 -5.03 -10.35 3.68
N GLU A 19 -4.33 -11.33 3.13
CA GLU A 19 -2.93 -11.19 2.78
C GLU A 19 -2.78 -10.14 1.66
N PRO A 20 -1.84 -9.18 1.78
CA PRO A 20 -1.66 -8.16 0.77
C PRO A 20 -1.14 -8.78 -0.54
N GLY A 21 -1.91 -8.64 -1.62
CA GLY A 21 -1.53 -9.16 -2.94
C GLY A 21 -0.36 -8.44 -3.62
N MET A 22 0.08 -7.29 -3.09
CA MET A 22 1.21 -6.52 -3.62
C MET A 22 2.05 -5.92 -2.51
N THR A 23 3.37 -5.95 -2.71
CA THR A 23 4.32 -5.13 -1.94
C THR A 23 4.19 -3.65 -2.30
N TRP A 24 4.61 -2.74 -1.41
CA TRP A 24 4.65 -1.29 -1.69
C TRP A 24 5.40 -0.93 -2.97
N ARG A 25 6.46 -1.67 -3.30
CA ARG A 25 7.23 -1.46 -4.53
C ARG A 25 6.42 -1.85 -5.78
N GLN A 26 5.68 -2.95 -5.70
CA GLN A 26 4.78 -3.38 -6.78
C GLN A 26 3.64 -2.37 -6.98
N VAL A 27 3.02 -1.88 -5.90
CA VAL A 27 1.99 -0.84 -5.98
C VAL A 27 2.54 0.43 -6.66
N ARG A 28 3.73 0.90 -6.25
CA ARG A 28 4.38 2.07 -6.88
C ARG A 28 4.67 1.84 -8.37
N ARG A 29 5.11 0.65 -8.76
CA ARG A 29 5.38 0.32 -10.17
C ARG A 29 4.09 0.28 -10.99
N ALA A 30 3.06 -0.39 -10.48
CA ALA A 30 1.76 -0.49 -11.13
C ALA A 30 1.14 0.90 -11.32
N ALA A 31 1.17 1.75 -10.30
CA ALA A 31 0.62 3.08 -10.38
C ALA A 31 1.34 3.99 -11.38
N ARG A 32 2.66 3.85 -11.55
CA ARG A 32 3.41 4.59 -12.58
C ARG A 32 3.03 4.17 -14.01
N GLY A 33 2.67 2.90 -14.20
CA GLY A 33 2.21 2.40 -15.49
C GLY A 33 0.78 2.81 -15.80
N ALA A 34 -0.12 2.72 -14.81
CA ALA A 34 -1.54 3.05 -14.99
C ALA A 34 -1.81 4.57 -14.97
N LEU A 35 -1.06 5.33 -14.18
CA LEU A 35 -1.27 6.76 -13.92
C LEU A 35 0.08 7.50 -14.02
N PRO A 36 0.53 7.81 -15.26
CA PRO A 36 1.76 8.56 -15.48
C PRO A 36 1.73 9.89 -14.71
N GLY A 37 2.85 10.24 -14.06
CA GLY A 37 2.97 11.45 -13.24
C GLY A 37 2.38 11.35 -11.82
N SER A 38 1.78 10.22 -11.44
CA SER A 38 1.26 10.03 -10.09
C SER A 38 2.34 10.11 -9.00
N ARG A 39 1.98 10.74 -7.87
CA ARG A 39 2.83 10.88 -6.68
C ARG A 39 2.47 9.79 -5.67
N TYR A 40 3.43 8.93 -5.34
CA TYR A 40 3.29 7.86 -4.36
C TYR A 40 4.03 8.21 -3.06
N ARG A 41 3.34 8.17 -1.91
CA ARG A 41 3.95 8.38 -0.58
C ARG A 41 3.57 7.27 0.38
N ARG A 42 4.56 6.75 1.13
CA ARG A 42 4.33 5.84 2.26
C ARG A 42 4.16 6.65 3.53
N HIS A 43 3.22 6.21 4.36
CA HIS A 43 2.92 6.80 5.65
C HIS A 43 3.23 5.80 6.77
N LEU A 44 3.06 6.27 8.00
CA LEU A 44 3.10 5.40 9.18
C LEU A 44 1.93 4.41 9.16
N LEU A 45 2.00 3.40 10.05
CA LEU A 45 0.92 2.43 10.28
C LEU A 45 0.47 1.69 9.01
N TRP A 46 1.42 1.32 8.15
CA TRP A 46 1.15 0.52 6.93
C TRP A 46 0.26 1.20 5.89
N ARG A 47 0.16 2.54 5.93
CA ARG A 47 -0.64 3.31 4.97
C ARG A 47 0.22 3.88 3.85
N TYR A 48 -0.42 4.20 2.73
CA TYR A 48 0.17 4.92 1.61
C TYR A 48 -0.89 5.81 0.96
N SER A 49 -0.44 6.83 0.22
CA SER A 49 -1.30 7.61 -0.67
C SER A 49 -0.77 7.60 -2.09
N LEU A 50 -1.72 7.64 -3.03
CA LEU A 50 -1.48 7.85 -4.44
C LEU A 50 -2.29 9.08 -4.87
N VAL A 51 -1.60 10.11 -5.36
CA VAL A 51 -2.24 11.31 -5.88
C VAL A 51 -1.91 11.42 -7.36
N TRP A 52 -2.93 11.55 -8.19
CA TRP A 52 -2.80 11.74 -9.63
C TRP A 52 -3.70 12.90 -10.05
N ASP A 53 -3.13 13.81 -10.82
CA ASP A 53 -3.83 14.95 -11.37
C ASP A 53 -4.34 14.56 -12.76
N LYS A 54 -5.67 14.49 -12.93
CA LYS A 54 -6.28 14.13 -14.21
C LYS A 54 -5.93 15.18 -15.27
N PRO A 55 -5.36 14.81 -16.43
CA PRO A 55 -5.10 15.74 -17.52
C PRO A 55 -6.40 16.40 -17.98
N ARG A 56 -6.35 17.71 -18.25
CA ARG A 56 -7.46 18.39 -18.92
C ARG A 56 -7.44 18.00 -20.42
N PRO A 57 -8.62 17.89 -21.06
CA PRO A 57 -8.72 17.75 -22.51
C PRO A 57 -8.02 18.88 -23.24
#